data_AF-A0A955HAB5-F1
#
_entry.id   AF-A0A955HAB5-F1
#
_cell.length_a   1.000
_cell.length_b   1.000
_cell.length_c   1.000
_cell.angle_alpha   90.00
_cell.angle_beta   90.00
_cell.angle_gamma   90.00
#
_symmetry.space_group_name_H-M   'P 1'
#
loop_
_entity.id
_entity.type
_entity.pdbx_description
1 polymer ?
#
loop_
_entity_poly.entity_id
_entity_poly.type
_entity_poly.pdbx_seq_one_letter_code
_entity_poly.pdbx_strand_id
1 'polypeptide(L)'
;MITFEEALRGSKAYPEIVKGLQLLSVEHFGYDGKVHTGQLVVPIIAAIEIREIFETLFLFSVPIEKIIPISKYNWDDNASMADNNTSAFNFRTIDDGTNRLSPHSCVDYVAIDINPFTNPCVIGNNNFPTNAKYKPEAKGAIYEEGVILSVFEDKGWTWGGRFESISDYQHFEKRLSSFK
;
A
#
# COMPACT_ATOMS: atom_id res chain seq x y z
N MET A 1 -18.46 1.46 -0.29
CA MET A 1 -17.87 1.27 1.05
C MET A 1 -18.35 -0.05 1.61
N ILE A 2 -17.48 -0.76 2.35
CA ILE A 2 -17.75 -2.03 3.02
C ILE A 2 -17.48 -1.92 4.52
N THR A 3 -17.92 -2.90 5.32
CA THR A 3 -17.60 -2.98 6.76
C THR A 3 -16.21 -3.59 7.00
N PHE A 4 -15.71 -3.49 8.23
CA PHE A 4 -14.43 -4.11 8.63
C PHE A 4 -14.47 -5.63 8.50
N GLU A 5 -15.59 -6.27 8.89
CA GLU A 5 -15.79 -7.72 8.74
C GLU A 5 -15.80 -8.14 7.27
N GLU A 6 -16.41 -7.33 6.41
CA GLU A 6 -16.39 -7.56 4.96
C GLU A 6 -14.98 -7.37 4.39
N ALA A 7 -14.25 -6.36 4.85
CA ALA A 7 -12.88 -6.08 4.42
C ALA A 7 -11.89 -7.18 4.81
N LEU A 8 -12.19 -7.97 5.85
CA LEU A 8 -11.37 -9.10 6.29
C LEU A 8 -11.94 -10.47 5.90
N ARG A 9 -13.04 -10.52 5.14
CA ARG A 9 -13.69 -11.78 4.76
C ARG A 9 -12.72 -12.70 4.01
N GLY A 10 -12.59 -13.94 4.47
CA GLY A 10 -11.70 -14.94 3.87
C GLY A 10 -10.22 -14.80 4.24
N SER A 11 -9.86 -13.85 5.10
CA SER A 11 -8.48 -13.74 5.60
C SER A 11 -8.05 -14.99 6.36
N LYS A 12 -6.79 -15.39 6.17
CA LYS A 12 -6.13 -16.42 6.99
C LYS A 12 -5.29 -15.83 8.13
N ALA A 13 -5.40 -14.52 8.36
CA ALA A 13 -4.64 -13.83 9.38
C ALA A 13 -4.96 -14.36 10.78
N TYR A 14 -3.94 -14.40 11.62
CA TYR A 14 -4.11 -14.84 13.00
C TYR A 14 -4.97 -13.84 13.79
N PRO A 15 -5.80 -14.31 14.76
CA PRO A 15 -6.70 -13.44 15.51
C PRO A 15 -6.01 -12.25 16.21
N GLU A 16 -4.77 -12.43 16.67
CA GLU A 16 -3.96 -11.38 17.30
C GLU A 16 -3.59 -10.25 16.34
N ILE A 17 -3.35 -10.56 15.06
CA ILE A 17 -3.13 -9.55 14.02
C ILE A 17 -4.45 -8.82 13.77
N VAL A 18 -5.54 -9.56 13.57
CA VAL A 18 -6.87 -8.99 13.26
C VAL A 18 -7.34 -8.00 14.33
N LYS A 19 -7.12 -8.31 15.61
CA LYS A 19 -7.48 -7.41 16.74
C LYS A 19 -6.76 -6.06 16.69
N GLY A 20 -5.59 -5.99 16.05
CA GLY A 20 -4.82 -4.77 15.90
C GLY A 20 -5.19 -3.93 14.68
N LEU A 21 -6.16 -4.35 13.86
CA LEU A 21 -6.52 -3.69 12.61
C LEU A 21 -7.83 -2.88 12.72
N GLN A 22 -7.97 -1.88 11.86
CA GLN A 22 -9.22 -1.18 11.60
C GLN A 22 -9.38 -0.86 10.12
N LEU A 23 -10.62 -0.58 9.69
CA LEU A 23 -10.91 -0.09 8.36
C LEU A 23 -10.89 1.44 8.35
N LEU A 24 -9.90 2.03 7.69
CA LEU A 24 -9.75 3.46 7.52
C LEU A 24 -10.33 3.89 6.18
N SER A 25 -11.17 4.93 6.18
CA SER A 25 -11.65 5.58 4.94
C SER A 25 -10.81 6.82 4.66
N VAL A 26 -10.44 7.02 3.39
CA VAL A 26 -9.65 8.17 2.92
C VAL A 26 -10.21 8.71 1.62
N GLU A 27 -10.09 10.00 1.38
CA GLU A 27 -10.38 10.62 0.09
C GLU A 27 -9.13 10.64 -0.78
N HIS A 28 -9.31 10.50 -2.10
CA HIS A 28 -8.21 10.61 -3.06
C HIS A 28 -8.69 11.21 -4.38
N PHE A 29 -7.76 11.81 -5.14
CA PHE A 29 -8.00 12.15 -6.54
C PHE A 29 -7.72 10.93 -7.42
N GLY A 30 -8.64 10.60 -8.31
CA GLY A 30 -8.47 9.55 -9.32
C GLY A 30 -7.67 10.03 -10.53
N TYR A 31 -7.17 9.11 -11.35
CA TYR A 31 -6.61 9.45 -12.66
C TYR A 31 -7.65 10.09 -13.60
N ASP A 32 -8.94 9.90 -13.33
CA ASP A 32 -10.06 10.55 -14.01
C ASP A 32 -10.27 12.02 -13.59
N GLY A 33 -9.47 12.53 -12.64
CA GLY A 33 -9.54 13.89 -12.14
C GLY A 33 -10.70 14.15 -11.18
N LYS A 34 -11.37 13.11 -10.68
CA LYS A 34 -12.48 13.23 -9.71
C LYS A 34 -12.03 12.84 -8.31
N VAL A 35 -12.79 13.33 -7.31
CA VAL A 35 -12.64 12.90 -5.92
C VAL A 35 -13.36 11.58 -5.73
N HIS A 36 -12.66 10.63 -5.10
CA HIS A 36 -13.19 9.31 -4.74
C HIS A 36 -12.94 9.04 -3.26
N THR A 37 -13.73 8.13 -2.68
CA THR A 37 -13.51 7.62 -1.33
C THR A 37 -13.05 6.17 -1.40
N GLY A 38 -11.91 5.91 -0.77
CA GLY A 38 -11.27 4.61 -0.69
C GLY A 38 -11.23 4.05 0.73
N GLN A 39 -10.84 2.78 0.88
CA GLN A 39 -10.70 2.13 2.18
C GLN A 39 -9.43 1.29 2.29
N LEU A 40 -8.72 1.45 3.40
CA LEU A 40 -7.54 0.67 3.77
C LEU A 40 -7.80 -0.10 5.05
N VAL A 41 -7.35 -1.35 5.11
CA VAL A 41 -7.22 -2.07 6.37
C VAL A 41 -5.82 -1.77 6.92
N VAL A 42 -5.74 -1.16 8.10
CA VAL A 42 -4.49 -0.66 8.68
C VAL A 42 -4.41 -0.97 10.17
N PRO A 43 -3.20 -1.04 10.76
CA PRO A 43 -3.04 -1.09 12.21
C PRO A 43 -3.69 0.10 12.90
N ILE A 44 -4.38 -0.14 14.00
CA ILE A 44 -5.14 0.88 14.74
C ILE A 44 -4.23 2.05 15.12
N ILE A 45 -3.04 1.74 15.62
CA ILE A 45 -2.04 2.70 16.08
C ILE A 45 -1.47 3.59 14.96
N ALA A 46 -1.54 3.15 13.70
CA ALA A 46 -1.01 3.90 12.55
C ALA A 46 -2.10 4.72 11.82
N ALA A 47 -3.38 4.53 12.16
CA ALA A 47 -4.48 5.04 11.34
C ALA A 47 -4.56 6.57 11.25
N ILE A 48 -4.17 7.29 12.30
CA ILE A 48 -4.15 8.77 12.29
C ILE A 48 -3.08 9.25 11.31
N GLU A 49 -1.85 8.75 11.42
CA GLU A 49 -0.75 9.16 10.54
C GLU A 49 -1.02 8.79 9.08
N ILE A 50 -1.57 7.60 8.82
CA ILE A 50 -1.94 7.18 7.47
C ILE A 50 -3.02 8.11 6.91
N ARG A 51 -4.02 8.51 7.72
CA ARG A 51 -5.01 9.50 7.28
C ARG A 51 -4.34 10.82 6.87
N GLU A 52 -3.43 11.34 7.69
CA GLU A 52 -2.70 12.58 7.40
C GLU A 52 -1.86 12.48 6.12
N ILE A 53 -1.26 11.31 5.84
CA ILE A 53 -0.57 11.04 4.58
C ILE A 53 -1.55 11.19 3.41
N PHE A 54 -2.68 10.48 3.42
CA PHE A 54 -3.65 10.55 2.32
C PHE A 54 -4.30 11.93 2.17
N GLU A 55 -4.57 12.63 3.27
CA GLU A 55 -5.03 14.03 3.25
C GLU A 55 -4.00 14.94 2.57
N THR A 56 -2.71 14.77 2.88
CA THR A 56 -1.64 15.55 2.25
C THR A 56 -1.54 15.23 0.76
N LEU A 57 -1.54 13.95 0.37
CA LEU A 57 -1.55 13.53 -1.04
C LEU A 57 -2.76 14.09 -1.80
N PHE A 58 -3.93 14.12 -1.16
CA PHE A 58 -5.14 14.71 -1.71
C PHE A 58 -4.98 16.21 -1.96
N LEU A 59 -4.43 16.97 -1.01
CA LEU A 59 -4.16 18.41 -1.17
C LEU A 59 -3.21 18.71 -2.33
N PHE A 60 -2.23 17.85 -2.57
CA PHE A 60 -1.32 17.94 -3.72
C PHE A 60 -1.92 17.39 -5.03
N SER A 61 -3.18 16.95 -5.03
CA SER A 61 -3.84 16.36 -6.20
C SER A 61 -3.07 15.18 -6.80
N VAL A 62 -2.39 14.41 -5.95
CA VAL A 62 -1.69 13.19 -6.37
C VAL A 62 -2.74 12.18 -6.86
N PRO A 63 -2.64 11.69 -8.10
CA PRO A 63 -3.60 10.72 -8.61
C PRO A 63 -3.30 9.34 -8.02
N ILE A 64 -4.33 8.75 -7.43
CA ILE A 64 -4.38 7.37 -6.93
C ILE A 64 -5.54 6.69 -7.66
N GLU A 65 -5.27 5.59 -8.35
CA GLU A 65 -6.28 4.95 -9.22
C GLU A 65 -7.48 4.46 -8.41
N LYS A 66 -7.21 3.67 -7.38
CA LYS A 66 -8.22 3.14 -6.47
C LYS A 66 -7.57 2.69 -5.17
N ILE A 67 -8.36 2.66 -4.11
CA ILE A 67 -7.95 2.22 -2.78
C ILE A 67 -9.03 1.26 -2.26
N ILE A 68 -8.80 -0.03 -2.43
CA ILE A 68 -9.78 -1.08 -2.13
C ILE A 68 -9.13 -2.16 -1.27
N PRO A 69 -9.79 -2.64 -0.20
CA PRO A 69 -9.29 -3.76 0.59
C PRO A 69 -9.07 -5.03 -0.24
N ILE A 70 -7.95 -5.71 0.02
CA ILE A 70 -7.49 -6.88 -0.75
C ILE A 70 -8.49 -8.04 -0.78
N SER A 71 -9.38 -8.14 0.20
CA SER A 71 -10.48 -9.13 0.18
C SER A 71 -11.38 -9.03 -1.05
N LYS A 72 -11.46 -7.87 -1.71
CA LYS A 72 -12.19 -7.70 -2.99
C LYS A 72 -11.51 -8.36 -4.17
N TYR A 73 -10.23 -8.67 -4.05
CA TYR A 73 -9.45 -9.46 -5.00
C TYR A 73 -9.28 -10.92 -4.53
N ASN A 74 -10.12 -11.38 -3.59
CA ASN A 74 -10.02 -12.72 -3.00
C ASN A 74 -8.62 -13.04 -2.41
N TRP A 75 -7.92 -12.02 -1.89
CA TRP A 75 -6.55 -12.15 -1.38
C TRP A 75 -5.50 -12.49 -2.44
N ASP A 76 -5.79 -12.21 -3.72
CA ASP A 76 -4.84 -12.28 -4.82
C ASP A 76 -4.11 -10.92 -4.97
N ASP A 77 -2.86 -10.89 -4.52
CA ASP A 77 -1.98 -9.71 -4.61
C ASP A 77 -1.70 -9.32 -6.06
N ASN A 78 -1.50 -10.30 -6.95
CA ASN A 78 -1.20 -10.05 -8.36
C ASN A 78 -2.40 -9.42 -9.08
N ALA A 79 -3.62 -9.88 -8.78
CA ALA A 79 -4.83 -9.29 -9.32
C ALA A 79 -5.03 -7.84 -8.84
N SER A 80 -4.76 -7.56 -7.55
CA SER A 80 -4.79 -6.21 -6.99
C SER A 80 -3.76 -5.30 -7.64
N MET A 81 -2.51 -5.76 -7.74
CA MET A 81 -1.43 -4.99 -8.36
C MET A 81 -1.71 -4.69 -9.84
N ALA A 82 -2.16 -5.70 -10.60
CA ALA A 82 -2.49 -5.56 -12.02
C ALA A 82 -3.64 -4.56 -12.27
N ASP A 83 -4.54 -4.41 -11.31
CA ASP A 83 -5.63 -3.42 -11.33
C ASP A 83 -5.23 -2.06 -10.72
N ASN A 84 -3.92 -1.84 -10.51
CA ASN A 84 -3.32 -0.62 -9.99
C ASN A 84 -3.90 -0.18 -8.63
N ASN A 85 -4.34 -1.15 -7.81
CA ASN A 85 -4.97 -0.89 -6.54
C ASN A 85 -3.95 -0.54 -5.45
N THR A 86 -4.14 0.62 -4.82
CA THR A 86 -3.41 0.99 -3.62
C THR A 86 -3.95 0.22 -2.42
N SER A 87 -3.08 -0.40 -1.64
CA SER A 87 -3.48 -1.27 -0.54
C SER A 87 -2.50 -1.22 0.63
N ALA A 88 -2.97 -1.65 1.81
CA ALA A 88 -2.16 -1.75 3.03
C ALA A 88 -2.16 -3.21 3.52
N PHE A 89 -3.00 -3.58 4.47
CA PHE A 89 -3.00 -4.97 4.96
C PHE A 89 -3.35 -6.00 3.87
N ASN A 90 -2.43 -6.94 3.67
CA ASN A 90 -2.56 -8.13 2.83
C ASN A 90 -1.89 -9.29 3.56
N PHE A 91 -2.64 -10.29 4.02
CA PHE A 91 -2.06 -11.40 4.79
C PHE A 91 -1.41 -12.44 3.86
N ARG A 92 -0.09 -12.35 3.70
CA ARG A 92 0.74 -13.20 2.85
C ARG A 92 2.16 -13.35 3.41
N THR A 93 2.92 -14.26 2.83
CA THR A 93 4.37 -14.35 3.03
C THR A 93 5.08 -13.43 2.03
N ILE A 94 6.38 -13.19 2.23
CA ILE A 94 7.16 -12.35 1.30
C ILE A 94 7.24 -13.02 -0.07
N ASP A 95 7.52 -14.33 -0.09
CA ASP A 95 7.49 -15.16 -1.28
C ASP A 95 6.74 -16.47 -1.01
N ASP A 96 6.24 -17.09 -2.07
CA ASP A 96 5.60 -18.41 -2.03
C ASP A 96 6.56 -19.45 -1.43
N GLY A 97 6.06 -20.25 -0.48
CA GLY A 97 6.82 -21.32 0.16
C GLY A 97 7.78 -20.86 1.27
N THR A 98 7.83 -19.55 1.58
CA THR A 98 8.54 -19.05 2.76
C THR A 98 7.61 -19.01 3.99
N ASN A 99 8.17 -19.06 5.20
CA ASN A 99 7.41 -18.85 6.45
C ASN A 99 7.51 -17.41 6.96
N ARG A 100 8.14 -16.51 6.19
CA ARG A 100 8.38 -15.12 6.59
C ARG A 100 7.20 -14.27 6.15
N LEU A 101 6.45 -13.76 7.11
CA LEU A 101 5.34 -12.84 6.85
C LEU A 101 5.84 -11.55 6.19
N SER A 102 5.03 -11.03 5.27
CA SER A 102 5.23 -9.71 4.66
C SER A 102 5.05 -8.59 5.69
N PRO A 103 5.70 -7.42 5.52
CA PRO A 103 5.35 -6.19 6.24
C PRO A 103 3.85 -5.83 6.18
N HIS A 104 3.15 -6.26 5.11
CA HIS A 104 1.70 -6.12 4.97
C HIS A 104 0.89 -7.06 5.88
N SER A 105 1.54 -7.98 6.60
CA SER A 105 0.90 -9.10 7.30
C SER A 105 1.33 -9.27 8.75
N CYS A 106 2.33 -8.51 9.22
CA CYS A 106 2.96 -8.74 10.51
C CYS A 106 2.54 -7.69 11.57
N VAL A 107 2.91 -7.94 12.82
CA VAL A 107 2.59 -7.08 13.97
C VAL A 107 3.67 -6.03 14.28
N ASP A 108 4.82 -6.13 13.61
CA ASP A 108 5.98 -5.25 13.86
C ASP A 108 6.07 -4.09 12.87
N TYR A 109 5.38 -4.19 11.74
CA TYR A 109 5.42 -3.22 10.65
C TYR A 109 4.02 -2.91 10.13
N VAL A 110 3.93 -1.74 9.52
CA VAL A 110 2.85 -1.38 8.60
C VAL A 110 3.46 -1.09 7.25
N ALA A 111 2.74 -1.47 6.19
CA ALA A 111 3.12 -1.19 4.83
C ALA A 111 1.95 -0.68 3.99
N ILE A 112 2.28 0.11 2.96
CA ILE A 112 1.34 0.64 1.98
C ILE A 112 2.00 0.53 0.60
N ASP A 113 1.29 -0.07 -0.35
CA ASP A 113 1.66 -0.08 -1.75
C ASP A 113 0.79 0.94 -2.51
N ILE A 114 1.41 1.89 -3.22
CA ILE A 114 0.72 2.96 -3.96
C ILE A 114 0.81 2.72 -5.47
N ASN A 115 -0.34 2.63 -6.13
CA ASN A 115 -0.47 2.45 -7.59
C ASN A 115 0.54 1.42 -8.17
N PRO A 116 0.44 0.13 -7.82
CA PRO A 116 1.40 -0.91 -8.24
C PRO A 116 1.70 -0.98 -9.75
N PHE A 117 0.71 -0.71 -10.61
CA PHE A 117 0.91 -0.74 -12.06
C PHE A 117 1.71 0.47 -12.56
N THR A 118 1.56 1.62 -11.88
CA THR A 118 2.38 2.82 -12.10
C THR A 118 3.78 2.66 -11.49
N ASN A 119 3.88 2.03 -10.32
CA ASN A 119 5.08 1.89 -9.50
C ASN A 119 5.45 0.41 -9.29
N PRO A 120 5.88 -0.32 -10.34
CA PRO A 120 6.08 -1.77 -10.20
C PRO A 120 7.20 -2.13 -9.23
N CYS A 121 7.09 -3.32 -8.64
CA CYS A 121 8.24 -4.00 -8.07
C CYS A 121 9.10 -4.59 -9.20
N VAL A 122 10.41 -4.36 -9.15
CA VAL A 122 11.37 -4.80 -10.17
C VAL A 122 12.37 -5.77 -9.53
N ILE A 123 12.42 -6.99 -10.06
CA ILE A 123 13.34 -8.04 -9.63
C ILE A 123 14.12 -8.53 -10.85
N GLY A 124 15.40 -8.19 -10.92
CA GLY A 124 16.21 -8.42 -12.12
C GLY A 124 15.64 -7.66 -13.32
N ASN A 125 15.19 -8.39 -14.35
CA ASN A 125 14.56 -7.82 -15.55
C ASN A 125 13.03 -7.96 -15.55
N ASN A 126 12.43 -8.44 -14.47
CA ASN A 126 11.01 -8.70 -14.37
C ASN A 126 10.32 -7.59 -13.59
N ASN A 127 9.16 -7.15 -14.09
CA ASN A 127 8.29 -6.20 -13.42
C ASN A 127 7.04 -6.92 -12.88
N PHE A 128 6.64 -6.53 -11.68
CA PHE A 128 5.46 -7.01 -11.00
C PHE A 128 4.59 -5.78 -10.67
N PRO A 129 3.35 -5.71 -11.20
CA PRO A 129 2.68 -6.71 -12.04
C PRO A 129 3.28 -6.79 -13.46
N THR A 130 3.03 -7.90 -14.16
CA THR A 130 3.51 -8.07 -15.54
C THR A 130 2.98 -6.94 -16.44
N ASN A 131 3.82 -6.47 -17.37
CA ASN A 131 3.58 -5.34 -18.28
C ASN A 131 3.61 -3.94 -17.65
N ALA A 132 3.63 -3.81 -16.33
CA ALA A 132 3.94 -2.54 -15.70
C ALA A 132 5.34 -2.08 -16.09
N LYS A 133 5.54 -0.77 -16.20
CA LYS A 133 6.83 -0.16 -16.50
C LYS A 133 6.99 1.07 -15.63
N TYR A 134 8.07 1.08 -14.85
CA TYR A 134 8.41 2.25 -14.06
C TYR A 134 8.78 3.42 -14.97
N LYS A 135 8.08 4.54 -14.78
CA LYS A 135 8.24 5.79 -15.52
C LYS A 135 8.18 6.94 -14.53
N PRO A 136 9.30 7.45 -14.02
CA PRO A 136 9.31 8.48 -12.97
C PRO A 136 8.60 9.78 -13.38
N GLU A 137 8.50 10.05 -14.68
CA GLU A 137 7.79 11.20 -15.24
C GLU A 137 6.26 11.03 -15.29
N ALA A 138 5.75 9.82 -15.03
CA ALA A 138 4.32 9.56 -15.07
C ALA A 138 3.59 10.16 -13.85
N LYS A 139 2.35 10.59 -14.05
CA LYS A 139 1.48 11.01 -12.95
C LYS A 139 1.29 9.87 -11.95
N GLY A 140 1.41 10.17 -10.66
CA GLY A 140 1.28 9.17 -9.59
C GLY A 140 2.47 8.22 -9.47
N ALA A 141 3.56 8.48 -10.20
CA ALA A 141 4.82 7.77 -10.01
C ALA A 141 5.53 8.23 -8.73
N ILE A 142 6.19 7.29 -8.05
CA ILE A 142 7.05 7.54 -6.90
C ILE A 142 8.48 7.52 -7.39
N TYR A 143 9.18 8.64 -7.22
CA TYR A 143 10.55 8.81 -7.66
C TYR A 143 11.28 9.73 -6.68
N GLU A 144 12.61 9.78 -6.81
CA GLU A 144 13.45 10.67 -6.00
C GLU A 144 12.99 12.13 -6.13
N GLU A 145 12.91 12.86 -5.02
CA GLU A 145 12.41 14.25 -4.97
C GLU A 145 10.92 14.42 -5.31
N GLY A 146 10.18 13.32 -5.52
CA GLY A 146 8.74 13.33 -5.79
C GLY A 146 7.90 13.61 -4.54
N VAL A 147 6.71 14.20 -4.75
CA VAL A 147 5.78 14.56 -3.66
C VAL A 147 5.38 13.34 -2.82
N ILE A 148 5.06 12.20 -3.45
CA ILE A 148 4.65 11.00 -2.72
C ILE A 148 5.75 10.56 -1.76
N LEU A 149 6.99 10.46 -2.27
CA LEU A 149 8.13 10.06 -1.46
C LEU A 149 8.35 11.02 -0.28
N SER A 150 8.36 12.34 -0.54
CA SER A 150 8.52 13.35 0.50
C SER A 150 7.48 13.22 1.62
N VAL A 151 6.20 13.04 1.28
CA VAL A 151 5.12 12.93 2.28
C VAL A 151 5.32 11.72 3.21
N PHE A 152 5.76 10.59 2.66
CA PHE A 152 6.05 9.39 3.45
C PHE A 152 7.34 9.54 4.27
N GLU A 153 8.39 10.12 3.69
CA GLU A 153 9.68 10.33 4.38
C GLU A 153 9.59 11.35 5.52
N ASP A 154 8.79 12.41 5.37
CA ASP A 154 8.52 13.39 6.43
C ASP A 154 7.87 12.74 7.66
N LYS A 155 7.17 11.62 7.46
CA LYS A 155 6.60 10.78 8.52
C LYS A 155 7.56 9.65 8.96
N GLY A 156 8.74 9.53 8.38
CA GLY A 156 9.74 8.52 8.73
C GLY A 156 9.47 7.12 8.18
N TRP A 157 8.75 7.02 7.07
CA TRP A 157 8.57 5.75 6.34
C TRP A 157 9.80 5.45 5.48
N THR A 158 10.09 4.16 5.30
CA THR A 158 11.13 3.67 4.39
C THR A 158 10.50 3.33 3.04
N TRP A 159 11.13 3.76 1.96
CA TRP A 159 10.68 3.47 0.60
C TRP A 159 11.41 2.27 0.00
N GLY A 160 10.65 1.32 -0.54
CA GLY A 160 11.15 0.09 -1.15
C GLY A 160 11.89 0.28 -2.46
N GLY A 161 11.75 1.45 -3.11
CA GLY A 161 12.54 1.82 -4.30
C GLY A 161 14.05 1.88 -4.05
N ARG A 162 14.48 1.97 -2.78
CA ARG A 162 15.89 2.02 -2.36
C ARG A 162 16.42 0.71 -1.76
N PHE A 163 15.68 -0.39 -1.84
CA PHE A 163 16.18 -1.69 -1.39
C PHE A 163 17.34 -2.19 -2.27
N GLU A 164 18.25 -2.98 -1.69
CA GLU A 164 19.50 -3.38 -2.37
C GLU A 164 19.31 -4.47 -3.44
N SER A 165 18.44 -5.44 -3.17
CA SER A 165 18.26 -6.64 -4.00
C SER A 165 17.03 -6.60 -4.91
N ILE A 166 16.09 -5.70 -4.62
CA ILE A 166 14.85 -5.48 -5.36
C ILE A 166 14.61 -3.97 -5.43
N SER A 167 13.93 -3.49 -6.46
CA SER A 167 13.41 -2.12 -6.49
C SER A 167 11.90 -2.16 -6.39
N ASP A 168 11.37 -2.02 -5.18
CA ASP A 168 9.93 -2.10 -4.92
C ASP A 168 9.30 -0.71 -4.89
N TYR A 169 9.08 -0.11 -6.07
CA TYR A 169 8.73 1.31 -6.18
C TYR A 169 7.38 1.67 -5.56
N GLN A 170 6.44 0.73 -5.52
CA GLN A 170 5.12 0.90 -4.88
C GLN A 170 5.21 0.99 -3.36
N HIS A 171 6.24 0.40 -2.77
CA HIS A 171 6.20 -0.03 -1.38
C HIS A 171 6.74 1.00 -0.40
N PHE A 172 5.99 1.25 0.66
CA PHE A 172 6.46 1.96 1.85
C PHE A 172 6.24 1.10 3.09
N GLU A 173 7.22 1.09 3.99
CA GLU A 173 7.10 0.42 5.30
C GLU A 173 7.57 1.28 6.47
N LYS A 174 6.98 1.05 7.64
CA LYS A 174 7.40 1.69 8.90
C LYS A 174 7.18 0.74 10.08
N ARG A 175 8.11 0.74 11.04
CA ARG A 175 7.99 -0.06 12.28
C ARG A 175 6.84 0.44 13.14
N LEU A 176 5.98 -0.46 13.59
CA LEU A 176 4.83 -0.14 14.43
C LEU A 176 5.23 0.40 15.81
N SER A 177 6.40 -0.02 16.34
CA SER A 177 6.94 0.51 17.60
C SER A 177 7.34 1.99 17.54
N SER A 178 7.34 2.62 16.36
CA SER A 178 7.64 4.05 16.20
C SER A 178 6.41 4.95 16.39
N PHE A 179 5.21 4.38 16.37
CA PHE A 179 3.97 5.08 16.67
C PHE A 179 3.81 5.14 18.20
N LYS A 180 3.51 6.33 18.73
CA LYS A 180 3.35 6.60 20.17
C LYS A 180 1.89 6.62 20.57
#